data_AF-A0A7C3SX18-F1
#
_entry.id   AF-A0A7C3SX18-F1
#
_cell.length_a   1.000
_cell.length_b   1.000
_cell.length_c   1.000
_cell.angle_alpha   90.00
_cell.angle_beta   90.00
_cell.angle_gamma   90.00
#
_symmetry.space_group_name_H-M   'P 1'
#
loop_
_entity.id
_entity.type
_entity.pdbx_description
1 polymer ?
#
loop_
_entity_poly.entity_id
_entity_poly.type
_entity_poly.pdbx_seq_one_letter_code
_entity_poly.pdbx_strand_id
1 'polypeptide(L)'
;MFEFMYFTFQTLILFSLVLCLFVTLAILDKYRRSYPRKGFLPISTTRGDRVFLGIMSIIIIGIIWLRFVPLPIELSLLFALPTAILIILKG
;
A
#
# COMPACT_ATOMS: atom_id res chain seq x y z
N MET A 1 8.00 31.48 -6.72
CA MET A 1 8.44 31.20 -5.32
C MET A 1 7.60 30.02 -4.86
N PHE A 2 8.26 28.86 -4.69
CA PHE A 2 7.73 27.48 -4.56
C PHE A 2 7.21 26.79 -5.84
N GLU A 3 8.04 26.64 -6.87
CA GLU A 3 7.83 25.62 -7.93
C GLU A 3 8.44 24.27 -7.51
N PHE A 4 8.16 23.80 -6.29
CA PHE A 4 8.80 22.59 -5.74
C PHE A 4 8.10 21.29 -6.18
N MET A 5 6.82 21.36 -6.55
CA MET A 5 6.07 20.27 -7.17
C MET A 5 5.09 20.84 -8.19
N TYR A 6 5.08 20.28 -9.40
CA TYR A 6 3.98 20.48 -10.36
C TYR A 6 2.78 19.68 -9.86
N PHE A 7 2.04 20.25 -8.91
CA PHE A 7 0.82 19.62 -8.38
C PHE A 7 -0.24 19.54 -9.47
N THR A 8 -0.31 18.40 -10.14
CA THR A 8 -1.40 18.07 -11.04
C THR A 8 -2.60 17.61 -10.23
N PHE A 9 -3.80 17.81 -10.78
CA PHE A 9 -5.04 17.36 -10.15
C PHE A 9 -5.00 15.87 -9.77
N GLN A 10 -4.38 15.05 -10.63
CA GLN A 10 -4.19 13.62 -10.42
C GLN A 10 -3.31 13.33 -9.18
N THR A 11 -2.18 14.03 -9.02
CA THR A 11 -1.31 13.83 -7.85
C THR A 11 -1.98 14.24 -6.55
N LEU A 12 -2.75 15.34 -6.56
CA LEU A 12 -3.42 15.87 -5.38
C LEU A 12 -4.49 14.88 -4.86
N ILE A 13 -5.24 14.26 -5.77
CA ILE A 13 -6.19 13.19 -5.44
C ILE A 13 -5.47 12.02 -4.78
N LEU A 14 -4.38 11.52 -5.39
CA LEU A 14 -3.67 10.35 -4.89
C LEU A 14 -3.11 10.59 -3.48
N PHE A 15 -2.48 11.74 -3.24
CA PHE A 15 -1.99 12.12 -1.93
C PHE A 15 -3.12 12.26 -0.91
N SER A 16 -4.24 12.89 -1.28
CA SER A 16 -5.42 13.00 -0.40
C SER A 16 -5.99 11.63 -0.04
N LEU A 17 -6.01 10.68 -0.97
CA LEU A 17 -6.55 9.34 -0.78
C LEU A 17 -5.66 8.53 0.18
N VAL A 18 -4.34 8.62 0.01
CA VAL A 18 -3.37 7.99 0.93
C VAL A 18 -3.47 8.61 2.33
N LEU A 19 -3.58 9.94 2.45
CA LEU A 19 -3.80 10.61 3.72
C LEU A 19 -5.09 10.14 4.40
N CYS A 20 -6.18 10.07 3.65
CA CYS A 20 -7.47 9.59 4.14
C CYS A 20 -7.38 8.13 4.64
N LEU A 21 -6.67 7.27 3.90
CA LEU A 21 -6.40 5.89 4.31
C LEU A 21 -5.69 5.85 5.67
N PHE A 22 -4.60 6.60 5.83
CA PHE A 22 -3.85 6.64 7.10
C PHE A 22 -4.71 7.14 8.26
N VAL A 23 -5.50 8.20 8.06
CA VAL A 23 -6.41 8.72 9.08
C VAL A 23 -7.45 7.68 9.46
N THR A 24 -8.05 7.01 8.47
CA THR A 24 -9.04 5.95 8.70
C THR A 24 -8.45 4.78 9.51
N LEU A 25 -7.22 4.37 9.18
CA LEU A 25 -6.51 3.31 9.91
C LEU A 25 -6.16 3.73 11.35
N ALA A 26 -5.73 4.97 11.57
CA ALA A 26 -5.46 5.50 12.90
C ALA A 26 -6.74 5.56 13.77
N ILE A 27 -7.86 5.97 13.17
CA ILE A 27 -9.17 5.96 13.82
C ILE A 27 -9.57 4.52 14.15
N LEU A 28 -9.44 3.60 13.20
CA LEU A 28 -9.82 2.20 13.38
C LEU A 28 -9.03 1.53 14.51
N ASP A 29 -7.73 1.82 14.63
CA ASP A 29 -6.89 1.26 15.70
C ASP A 29 -7.24 1.84 17.08
N LYS A 30 -7.66 3.12 17.13
CA LYS A 30 -8.21 3.74 18.35
C LYS A 30 -9.49 3.04 18.83
N TYR A 31 -10.39 2.68 17.92
CA TYR A 31 -11.68 2.06 18.27
C TYR A 31 -11.62 0.53 18.43
N ARG A 32 -10.80 -0.14 17.64
CA ARG A 32 -10.58 -1.60 17.71
C ARG A 32 -9.09 -1.88 17.84
N ARG A 33 -8.62 -1.89 19.08
CA ARG A 33 -7.24 -2.24 19.44
C ARG A 33 -6.80 -3.49 18.69
N SER A 34 -5.83 -3.34 17.80
CA SER A 34 -5.27 -4.44 17.05
C SER A 34 -4.19 -5.13 17.86
N TYR A 35 -4.39 -6.39 18.24
CA TYR A 35 -3.30 -7.19 18.81
C TYR A 35 -2.32 -7.57 17.70
N PRO A 36 -1.00 -7.32 17.88
CA PRO A 36 -0.01 -7.70 16.90
C PRO A 36 0.00 -9.23 16.76
N ARG A 37 -0.11 -9.72 15.53
CA ARG A 37 0.04 -11.14 15.21
C ARG A 37 1.25 -11.31 14.30
N LYS A 38 1.90 -12.47 14.43
CA LYS A 38 2.90 -12.90 13.45
C LYS A 38 2.14 -13.57 12.31
N GLY A 39 2.26 -12.98 11.14
CA GLY A 39 1.59 -13.45 9.93
C GLY A 39 2.54 -14.12 8.96
N PHE A 40 2.26 -13.92 7.67
CA PHE A 40 3.13 -14.35 6.57
C PHE A 40 4.51 -13.69 6.59
N LEU A 41 4.55 -12.41 6.96
CA LEU A 41 5.81 -11.72 7.25
C LEU A 41 6.20 -12.05 8.70
N PRO A 42 7.44 -12.51 8.97
CA PRO A 42 7.93 -12.86 10.31
C PRO A 42 8.19 -11.62 11.19
N ILE A 43 7.34 -10.60 11.07
CA ILE A 43 7.36 -9.32 11.77
C ILE A 43 5.99 -9.18 12.43
N SER A 44 5.94 -8.64 13.64
CA SER A 44 4.67 -8.31 14.28
C SER A 44 4.00 -7.15 13.53
N THR A 45 2.88 -7.40 12.87
CA THR A 45 2.13 -6.36 12.14
C THR A 45 0.76 -6.11 12.78
N THR A 46 0.37 -4.84 12.91
CA THR A 46 -1.00 -4.44 13.25
C THR A 46 -1.89 -4.46 12.00
N ARG A 47 -3.22 -4.34 12.17
CA ARG A 47 -4.16 -4.24 11.04
C ARG A 47 -3.82 -3.11 10.06
N GLY A 48 -3.43 -1.95 10.60
CA GLY A 48 -3.03 -0.79 9.80
C GLY A 48 -1.77 -1.08 8.99
N ASP A 49 -0.77 -1.69 9.64
CA ASP A 49 0.50 -2.04 9.00
C ASP A 49 0.30 -3.01 7.83
N ARG A 50 -0.64 -3.95 7.93
CA ARG A 50 -0.94 -4.90 6.84
C ARG A 50 -1.51 -4.25 5.60
N VAL A 51 -2.44 -3.30 5.76
CA VAL A 51 -3.02 -2.56 4.62
C VAL A 51 -1.95 -1.70 3.96
N PHE A 52 -1.12 -1.03 4.76
CA PHE A 52 0.00 -0.26 4.26
C PHE A 52 1.02 -1.13 3.51
N LEU A 53 1.43 -2.25 4.09
CA LEU A 53 2.35 -3.21 3.47
C LEU A 53 1.76 -3.84 2.20
N GLY A 54 0.45 -4.09 2.16
CA GLY A 54 -0.25 -4.55 0.96
C GLY A 54 -0.15 -3.55 -0.19
N ILE A 55 -0.41 -2.26 0.08
CA ILE A 55 -0.25 -1.19 -0.93
C ILE A 55 1.21 -1.04 -1.35
N MET A 56 2.15 -1.08 -0.40
CA MET A 56 3.58 -1.02 -0.69
C MET A 56 4.03 -2.19 -1.57
N SER A 57 3.52 -3.41 -1.33
CA SER A 57 3.78 -4.57 -2.20
C SER A 57 3.35 -4.32 -3.64
N ILE A 58 2.18 -3.71 -3.86
CA ILE A 58 1.70 -3.38 -5.21
C ILE A 58 2.64 -2.40 -5.91
N ILE A 59 3.05 -1.35 -5.20
CA ILE A 59 3.95 -0.32 -5.74
C ILE A 59 5.33 -0.94 -6.06
N ILE A 60 5.89 -1.72 -5.15
CA ILE A 60 7.20 -2.36 -5.33
C ILE A 60 7.16 -3.31 -6.53
N ILE A 61 6.14 -4.17 -6.63
CA ILE A 61 5.99 -5.09 -7.76
C ILE A 61 5.82 -4.33 -9.08
N GLY A 62 5.03 -3.25 -9.09
CA GLY A 62 4.88 -2.40 -10.27
C GLY A 62 6.19 -1.76 -10.72
N ILE A 63 7.01 -1.25 -9.78
CA ILE A 63 8.32 -0.66 -10.09
C ILE A 63 9.30 -1.71 -10.61
N ILE A 64 9.35 -2.89 -9.98
CA ILE A 64 10.17 -4.01 -10.43
C ILE A 64 9.74 -4.44 -11.84
N TRP A 65 8.43 -4.55 -12.08
CA TRP A 65 7.89 -4.88 -13.40
C TRP A 65 8.32 -3.87 -14.46
N LEU A 66 8.18 -2.57 -14.19
CA LEU A 66 8.62 -1.50 -15.10
C LEU A 66 10.10 -1.59 -15.43
N ARG A 67 10.93 -2.00 -14.47
CA ARG A 67 12.38 -2.09 -14.67
C ARG A 67 12.80 -3.32 -15.46
N PHE A 68 12.16 -4.47 -15.23
CA PHE A 68 12.69 -5.76 -15.68
C PHE A 68 11.83 -6.47 -16.74
N VAL A 69 10.55 -6.12 -16.88
CA VAL A 69 9.62 -6.84 -17.74
C VAL A 69 9.17 -5.96 -18.90
N PRO A 70 9.45 -6.33 -20.16
CA PRO A 70 9.07 -5.55 -21.34
C PRO A 70 7.59 -5.78 -21.75
N LEU A 71 6.71 -6.01 -20.77
CA LEU A 71 5.28 -6.25 -20.98
C LEU A 71 4.45 -5.10 -20.40
N PRO A 72 3.18 -4.92 -20.86
CA PRO A 72 2.27 -3.94 -20.29
C PRO A 72 2.22 -3.97 -18.77
N ILE A 73 2.21 -2.79 -18.13
CA ILE A 73 2.21 -2.66 -16.67
C ILE A 73 0.95 -3.25 -16.03
N GLU A 74 -0.15 -3.33 -16.77
CA GLU A 74 -1.41 -3.93 -16.33
C GLU A 74 -1.24 -5.39 -15.91
N LEU A 75 -0.31 -6.12 -16.55
CA LEU A 75 0.00 -7.50 -16.19
C LEU A 75 0.69 -7.63 -14.83
N SER A 76 1.35 -6.56 -14.35
CA SER A 76 1.92 -6.55 -13.00
C SER A 76 0.86 -6.71 -11.91
N LEU A 77 -0.39 -6.28 -12.18
CA LEU A 77 -1.51 -6.40 -11.24
C LEU A 77 -1.84 -7.86 -10.93
N LEU A 78 -1.58 -8.77 -11.86
CA LEU A 78 -1.79 -10.21 -11.67
C LEU A 78 -0.88 -10.78 -10.58
N PHE A 79 0.30 -10.19 -10.37
CA PHE A 79 1.23 -10.56 -9.29
C PHE A 79 1.05 -9.68 -8.04
N ALA A 80 0.75 -8.40 -8.25
CA ALA A 80 0.61 -7.42 -7.18
C ALA A 80 -0.63 -7.64 -6.30
N LEU A 81 -1.78 -8.00 -6.90
CA LEU A 81 -3.02 -8.21 -6.13
C LEU A 81 -2.96 -9.46 -5.24
N PRO A 82 -2.52 -10.65 -5.72
CA PRO A 82 -2.45 -11.82 -4.85
C PRO A 82 -1.48 -11.64 -3.69
N THR A 83 -0.34 -10.99 -3.92
CA THR A 83 0.65 -10.71 -2.87
C THR A 83 0.09 -9.74 -1.83
N ALA A 84 -0.57 -8.66 -2.25
CA ALA A 84 -1.23 -7.73 -1.34
C ALA A 84 -2.35 -8.40 -0.52
N ILE A 85 -3.19 -9.21 -1.17
CA ILE A 85 -4.27 -9.96 -0.50
C ILE A 85 -3.68 -10.95 0.52
N LEU A 86 -2.62 -11.66 0.17
CA LEU A 86 -1.93 -12.57 1.09
C LEU A 86 -1.39 -11.84 2.32
N ILE A 87 -0.78 -10.66 2.15
CA ILE A 87 -0.27 -9.85 3.27
C ILE A 87 -1.41 -9.37 4.17
N ILE A 88 -2.55 -8.96 3.58
CA ILE A 88 -3.70 -8.47 4.36
C ILE A 88 -4.39 -9.61 5.13
N LEU A 89 -4.60 -10.76 4.47
CA LEU A 89 -5.32 -11.90 5.04
C LEU A 89 -4.49 -12.72 6.02
N LYS A 90 -3.21 -12.96 5.70
CA LYS A 90 -2.31 -13.80 6.50
C LYS A 90 -1.36 -13.00 7.38
N GLY A 91 -1.36 -11.67 7.32
CA GLY A 91 -0.57 -10.80 8.19
C GLY A 91 -0.88 -11.01 9.67
#